data_AF-A0A841H6R5-F1
#
_entry.id   AF-A0A841H6R5-F1
#
_cell.length_a   1.000
_cell.length_b   1.000
_cell.length_c   1.000
_cell.angle_alpha   90.00
_cell.angle_beta   90.00
_cell.angle_gamma   90.00
#
_symmetry.space_group_name_H-M   'P 1'
#
loop_
_entity.id
_entity.type
_entity.pdbx_description
1 polymer ?
#
loop_
_entity_poly.entity_id
_entity_poly.type
_entity_poly.pdbx_seq_one_letter_code
_entity_poly.pdbx_strand_id
1 'polypeptide(L)'
;MDAMILAAGLGTRLRPLTDHTPKAMIEVGGVPMLERVARRLIAAGADRLIINTAYLAEQIEDYVRAHDGFGVEAVFSREDPGPLETGGALLAARPLFRRDGPFFLHNADIATDLSLDDLLAAHHAAGDPLVTVAVLDRPSARKLLFDEDGLLGRVDESKGVDLRVRPARGAVTALPFAGVHVLSPRFLDLLTETGAFSILEPYLRLAAAGERIMPYRVDGCAWLDIGRPEQLEAARQRFPA
;
A
#
# COMPACT_ATOMS: atom_id res chain seq x y z
N MET A 1 -2.52 12.58 -11.83
CA MET A 1 -3.14 11.59 -10.93
C MET A 1 -2.43 11.64 -9.58
N ASP A 2 -3.18 11.56 -8.47
CA ASP A 2 -2.58 11.46 -7.13
C ASP A 2 -2.10 10.02 -6.86
N ALA A 3 -1.00 9.90 -6.13
CA ALA A 3 -0.57 8.65 -5.53
C ALA A 3 -0.06 8.89 -4.12
N MET A 4 -0.40 7.99 -3.18
CA MET A 4 0.09 8.04 -1.82
C MET A 4 1.08 6.90 -1.54
N ILE A 5 2.20 7.25 -0.91
CA ILE A 5 3.23 6.30 -0.48
C ILE A 5 3.19 6.20 1.05
N LEU A 6 3.00 4.98 1.55
CA LEU A 6 2.99 4.68 2.99
C LEU A 6 4.42 4.48 3.49
N ALA A 7 5.05 5.54 3.99
CA ALA A 7 6.48 5.63 4.34
C ALA A 7 6.78 5.83 5.85
N ALA A 8 5.77 5.99 6.71
CA ALA A 8 5.94 6.27 8.14
C ALA A 8 6.37 5.08 9.05
N GLY A 9 6.67 3.90 8.48
CA GLY A 9 6.92 2.69 9.25
C GLY A 9 8.23 2.70 10.07
N LEU A 10 8.17 2.35 11.35
CA LEU A 10 9.34 2.27 12.26
C LEU A 10 10.41 1.25 11.84
N GLY A 11 10.03 0.23 11.07
CA GLY A 11 10.98 -0.78 10.59
C GLY A 11 11.67 -1.61 11.68
N THR A 12 11.10 -1.74 12.88
CA THR A 12 11.74 -2.34 14.07
C THR A 12 12.38 -3.71 13.86
N ARG A 13 11.89 -4.51 12.91
CA ARG A 13 12.45 -5.83 12.53
C ARG A 13 13.77 -5.75 11.74
N LEU A 14 14.17 -4.57 11.30
CA LEU A 14 15.40 -4.30 10.55
C LEU A 14 16.46 -3.60 11.41
N ARG A 15 16.23 -3.45 12.72
CA ARG A 15 17.26 -2.91 13.62
C ARG A 15 18.53 -3.79 13.57
N PRO A 16 19.74 -3.19 13.62
CA PRO A 16 20.00 -1.78 13.92
C PRO A 16 19.95 -0.82 12.72
N LEU A 17 19.71 -1.30 11.48
CA LEU A 17 19.70 -0.44 10.29
C LEU A 17 18.70 0.71 10.43
N THR A 18 17.52 0.41 10.97
CA THR A 18 16.45 1.40 11.14
C THR A 18 16.58 2.25 12.40
N ASP A 19 17.68 2.17 13.15
CA ASP A 19 17.92 3.11 14.27
C ASP A 19 18.40 4.48 13.76
N HIS A 20 18.92 4.52 12.52
CA HIS A 20 19.45 5.74 11.90
C HIS A 20 18.89 6.02 10.50
N THR A 21 18.23 5.05 9.88
CA THR A 21 17.65 5.18 8.52
C THR A 21 16.16 4.84 8.53
N PRO A 22 15.25 5.73 8.09
CA PRO A 22 13.84 5.39 7.95
C PRO A 22 13.67 4.16 7.05
N LYS A 23 12.68 3.29 7.33
CA LYS A 23 12.48 2.06 6.54
C LYS A 23 12.32 2.34 5.04
N ALA A 24 11.60 3.40 4.69
CA ALA A 24 11.39 3.83 3.30
C ALA A 24 12.69 4.29 2.61
N MET A 25 13.72 4.65 3.38
CA MET A 25 15.02 5.08 2.86
C MET A 25 16.04 3.95 2.76
N ILE A 26 15.68 2.72 3.16
CA ILE A 26 16.55 1.56 2.97
C ILE A 26 16.76 1.32 1.48
N GLU A 27 18.01 1.12 1.09
CA GLU A 27 18.39 0.90 -0.30
C GLU A 27 18.28 -0.57 -0.70
N VAL A 28 17.67 -0.76 -1.87
CA VAL A 28 17.69 -1.99 -2.65
C VAL A 28 18.38 -1.64 -3.97
N GLY A 29 19.41 -2.39 -4.36
CA GLY A 29 20.19 -2.08 -5.57
C GLY A 29 20.77 -0.66 -5.61
N GLY A 30 21.11 -0.06 -4.46
CA GLY A 30 21.65 1.30 -4.36
C GLY A 30 20.64 2.45 -4.54
N VAL A 31 19.35 2.14 -4.58
CA VAL A 31 18.27 3.14 -4.70
C VAL A 31 17.33 3.01 -3.49
N PRO A 32 17.02 4.11 -2.77
CA PRO A 32 16.06 4.08 -1.68
C PRO A 32 14.70 3.54 -2.12
N MET A 33 14.08 2.71 -1.27
CA MET A 33 12.77 2.13 -1.57
C MET A 33 11.69 3.19 -1.88
N LEU A 34 11.72 4.33 -1.19
CA LEU A 34 10.86 5.48 -1.45
C LEU A 34 10.99 5.97 -2.90
N GLU A 35 12.22 6.18 -3.36
CA GLU A 35 12.48 6.63 -4.73
C GLU A 35 12.02 5.58 -5.75
N ARG A 36 12.30 4.29 -5.49
CA ARG A 36 11.86 3.20 -6.36
C ARG A 36 10.34 3.20 -6.53
N VAL A 37 9.60 3.33 -5.44
CA VAL A 37 8.13 3.38 -5.46
C VAL A 37 7.64 4.66 -6.15
N ALA A 38 8.21 5.82 -5.81
CA ALA A 38 7.86 7.11 -6.43
C ALA A 38 8.03 7.09 -7.95
N ARG A 39 9.19 6.64 -8.45
CA ARG A 39 9.45 6.56 -9.89
C ARG A 39 8.49 5.62 -10.62
N ARG A 40 8.11 4.50 -10.00
CA ARG A 40 7.13 3.57 -10.57
C ARG A 40 5.74 4.19 -10.64
N LEU A 41 5.30 4.88 -9.59
CA LEU A 41 4.02 5.59 -9.58
C LEU A 41 3.99 6.70 -10.63
N ILE A 42 5.09 7.47 -10.77
CA ILE A 42 5.22 8.51 -11.80
C ILE A 42 5.17 7.91 -13.21
N ALA A 43 5.86 6.80 -13.44
CA ALA A 43 5.81 6.08 -14.72
C ALA A 43 4.40 5.60 -15.05
N ALA A 44 3.59 5.29 -14.04
CA ALA A 44 2.17 4.93 -14.17
C ALA A 44 1.22 6.14 -14.24
N GLY A 45 1.74 7.36 -14.42
CA GLY A 45 0.96 8.58 -14.63
C GLY A 45 0.65 9.39 -13.36
N ALA A 46 1.25 9.08 -12.20
CA ALA A 46 1.15 9.94 -11.03
C ALA A 46 1.91 11.26 -11.27
N ASP A 47 1.23 12.39 -11.08
CA ASP A 47 1.80 13.75 -11.20
C ASP A 47 1.84 14.47 -9.85
N ARG A 48 1.36 13.80 -8.79
CA ARG A 48 1.39 14.27 -7.41
C ARG A 48 1.58 13.10 -6.46
N LEU A 49 2.58 13.21 -5.60
CA LEU A 49 2.91 12.25 -4.56
C LEU A 49 2.51 12.80 -3.18
N ILE A 50 1.76 12.00 -2.43
CA ILE A 50 1.40 12.26 -1.04
C ILE A 50 2.19 11.26 -0.19
N ILE A 51 3.09 11.72 0.68
CA ILE A 51 4.00 10.85 1.41
C ILE A 51 3.76 11.05 2.91
N ASN A 52 3.32 10.01 3.63
CA ASN A 52 3.22 10.12 5.08
C ASN A 52 4.58 9.87 5.74
N THR A 53 4.88 10.66 6.78
CA THR A 53 6.16 10.60 7.49
C THR A 53 5.93 10.60 9.00
N ALA A 54 6.76 9.90 9.77
CA ALA A 54 6.68 9.90 11.23
C ALA A 54 8.09 9.84 11.83
N TYR A 55 8.59 8.63 12.06
CA TYR A 55 9.94 8.38 12.55
C TYR A 55 10.99 8.82 11.53
N LEU A 56 11.95 9.64 11.97
CA LEU A 56 12.98 10.25 11.13
C LEU A 56 12.41 10.99 9.90
N ALA A 57 11.23 11.60 10.05
CA ALA A 57 10.50 12.27 8.98
C ALA A 57 11.36 13.25 8.16
N GLU A 58 12.21 14.03 8.82
CA GLU A 58 13.06 15.03 8.16
C GLU A 58 13.99 14.40 7.12
N GLN A 59 14.54 13.20 7.38
CA GLN A 59 15.39 12.53 6.39
C GLN A 59 14.62 12.15 5.12
N ILE A 60 13.36 11.74 5.26
CA ILE A 60 12.48 11.44 4.12
C ILE A 60 12.18 12.74 3.35
N GLU A 61 11.74 13.77 4.06
CA GLU A 61 11.33 15.03 3.46
C GLU A 61 12.49 15.74 2.76
N ASP A 62 13.66 15.80 3.40
CA ASP A 62 14.86 16.44 2.85
C ASP A 62 15.39 15.69 1.63
N TYR A 63 15.35 14.36 1.66
CA TYR A 63 15.73 13.56 0.49
C TYR A 63 14.81 13.86 -0.70
N VAL A 64 13.49 13.85 -0.50
CA VAL A 64 12.51 14.13 -1.57
C VAL A 64 12.67 15.56 -2.11
N ARG A 65 12.89 16.55 -1.23
CA ARG A 65 13.15 17.94 -1.64
C ARG A 65 14.45 18.07 -2.44
N ALA A 66 15.53 17.41 -1.99
CA ALA A 66 16.82 17.42 -2.68
C ALA A 66 16.76 16.78 -4.08
N HIS A 67 15.77 15.91 -4.32
CA HIS A 67 15.51 15.28 -5.62
C HIS A 67 14.34 15.94 -6.37
N ASP A 68 13.98 17.18 -6.03
CA ASP A 68 12.92 17.97 -6.69
C ASP A 68 11.58 17.22 -6.81
N GLY A 69 11.18 16.53 -5.74
CA GLY A 69 9.95 15.72 -5.73
C GLY A 69 9.96 14.56 -6.74
N PHE A 70 11.14 14.19 -7.24
CA PHE A 70 11.35 13.26 -8.36
C PHE A 70 10.76 13.74 -9.69
N GLY A 71 10.63 15.07 -9.87
CA GLY A 71 10.11 15.71 -11.07
C GLY A 71 8.59 15.92 -11.08
N VAL A 72 7.92 15.70 -9.95
CA VAL A 72 6.47 15.92 -9.78
C VAL A 72 6.18 16.63 -8.46
N GLU A 73 4.93 17.07 -8.26
CA GLU A 73 4.56 17.69 -6.98
C GLU A 73 4.61 16.65 -5.85
N ALA A 74 5.33 16.94 -4.78
CA ALA A 74 5.38 16.10 -3.58
C ALA A 74 4.88 16.87 -2.36
N VAL A 75 3.91 16.28 -1.64
CA VAL A 75 3.35 16.82 -0.39
C VAL A 75 3.46 15.80 0.73
N PHE A 76 3.65 16.29 1.96
CA PHE A 76 3.91 15.44 3.13
C PHE A 76 2.73 15.46 4.10
N SER A 77 2.38 14.28 4.62
CA SER A 77 1.42 14.11 5.72
C SER A 77 2.15 13.61 6.95
N ARG A 78 2.58 14.53 7.82
CA ARG A 78 3.36 14.18 9.02
C ARG A 78 2.46 13.63 10.13
N GLU A 79 2.83 12.49 10.68
CA GLU A 79 2.14 11.79 11.76
C GLU A 79 2.87 12.03 13.09
N ASP A 80 2.31 12.90 13.92
CA ASP A 80 2.86 13.32 15.21
C ASP A 80 1.76 13.10 16.28
N PRO A 81 1.98 12.31 17.36
CA PRO A 81 3.27 11.82 17.89
C PRO A 81 3.73 10.43 17.46
N GLY A 82 3.07 9.76 16.50
CA GLY A 82 3.49 8.42 16.12
C GLY A 82 2.72 7.84 14.94
N PRO A 83 3.15 6.67 14.45
CA PRO A 83 2.60 6.09 13.24
C PRO A 83 1.12 5.74 13.43
N LEU A 84 0.27 6.17 12.50
CA LEU A 84 -1.18 5.99 12.51
C LEU A 84 -1.63 4.67 11.84
N GLU A 85 -0.71 3.73 11.63
CA GLU A 85 -0.89 2.58 10.73
C GLU A 85 -1.32 3.01 9.31
N THR A 86 -1.67 2.05 8.44
CA THR A 86 -1.91 2.35 7.02
C THR A 86 -3.25 3.06 6.77
N GLY A 87 -4.29 2.75 7.54
CA GLY A 87 -5.61 3.36 7.41
C GLY A 87 -5.67 4.75 8.06
N GLY A 88 -5.11 4.89 9.26
CA GLY A 88 -5.02 6.17 9.93
C GLY A 88 -4.13 7.18 9.18
N ALA A 89 -3.05 6.72 8.56
CA ALA A 89 -2.22 7.52 7.65
C ALA A 89 -3.03 8.12 6.51
N LEU A 90 -3.81 7.29 5.81
CA LEU A 90 -4.65 7.73 4.70
C LEU A 90 -5.73 8.71 5.17
N LEU A 91 -6.33 8.47 6.34
CA LEU A 91 -7.31 9.38 6.93
C LEU A 91 -6.70 10.75 7.25
N ALA A 92 -5.50 10.78 7.82
CA ALA A 92 -4.79 12.02 8.11
C ALA A 92 -4.42 12.79 6.83
N ALA A 93 -4.00 12.07 5.78
CA ALA A 93 -3.65 12.64 4.48
C ALA A 93 -4.86 13.05 3.63
N ARG A 94 -6.09 12.65 4.02
CA ARG A 94 -7.33 12.90 3.27
C ARG A 94 -7.52 14.33 2.72
N PRO A 95 -7.19 15.41 3.46
CA PRO A 95 -7.34 16.78 2.96
C PRO A 95 -6.38 17.15 1.83
N LEU A 96 -5.33 16.36 1.59
CA LEU A 96 -4.28 16.63 0.61
C LEU A 96 -4.60 16.13 -0.81
N PHE A 97 -5.60 15.25 -0.94
CA PHE A 97 -6.01 14.65 -2.21
C PHE A 97 -6.86 15.63 -3.04
N ARG A 98 -6.57 15.71 -4.34
CA ARG A 98 -7.33 16.52 -5.32
C ARG A 98 -8.69 15.91 -5.65
N ARG A 99 -8.78 14.56 -5.61
CA ARG A 99 -10.01 13.77 -5.82
C ARG A 99 -10.56 13.81 -7.25
N ASP A 100 -9.72 14.12 -8.23
CA ASP A 100 -10.09 14.21 -9.66
C ASP A 100 -10.30 12.83 -10.34
N GLY A 101 -9.94 11.75 -9.67
CA GLY A 101 -10.02 10.38 -10.20
C GLY A 101 -9.42 9.37 -9.23
N PRO A 102 -9.42 8.07 -9.57
CA PRO A 102 -8.79 7.06 -8.73
C PRO A 102 -7.31 7.38 -8.48
N PHE A 103 -6.83 6.94 -7.33
CA PHE A 103 -5.45 7.18 -6.89
C PHE A 103 -4.80 5.88 -6.44
N PHE A 104 -3.47 5.83 -6.55
CA PHE A 104 -2.70 4.71 -6.02
C PHE A 104 -2.44 4.91 -4.53
N LEU A 105 -2.46 3.81 -3.78
CA LEU A 105 -1.84 3.72 -2.46
C LEU A 105 -0.82 2.59 -2.51
N HIS A 106 0.40 2.86 -2.05
CA HIS A 106 1.53 1.93 -2.18
C HIS A 106 2.35 1.89 -0.89
N ASN A 107 2.55 0.69 -0.36
CA ASN A 107 3.45 0.48 0.77
C ASN A 107 4.91 0.72 0.34
N ALA A 108 5.65 1.59 1.04
CA ALA A 108 7.03 1.91 0.67
C ALA A 108 7.99 0.72 0.79
N ASP A 109 7.65 -0.31 1.57
CA ASP A 109 8.50 -1.47 1.82
C ASP A 109 8.31 -2.62 0.84
N ILE A 110 7.56 -2.41 -0.24
CA ILE A 110 7.27 -3.41 -1.26
C ILE A 110 8.14 -3.15 -2.50
N ALA A 111 9.08 -4.05 -2.76
CA ALA A 111 9.84 -4.10 -4.00
C ALA A 111 9.14 -5.03 -4.99
N THR A 112 8.70 -4.50 -6.12
CA THR A 112 7.92 -5.27 -7.09
C THR A 112 8.08 -4.75 -8.52
N ASP A 113 7.87 -5.62 -9.50
CA ASP A 113 7.73 -5.26 -10.92
C ASP A 113 6.28 -5.33 -11.43
N LEU A 114 5.28 -5.49 -10.55
CA LEU A 114 3.87 -5.53 -10.94
C LEU A 114 3.48 -4.35 -11.84
N SER A 115 2.66 -4.59 -12.85
CA SER A 115 2.22 -3.51 -13.75
C SER A 115 1.17 -2.64 -13.06
N LEU A 116 1.52 -1.40 -12.75
CA LEU A 116 0.60 -0.42 -12.18
C LEU A 116 -0.43 0.04 -13.22
N ASP A 117 -0.05 0.10 -14.49
CA ASP A 117 -0.94 0.40 -15.60
C ASP A 117 -2.01 -0.68 -15.75
N ASP A 118 -1.62 -1.96 -15.69
CA ASP A 118 -2.59 -3.06 -15.76
C ASP A 118 -3.52 -3.09 -14.55
N LEU A 119 -3.00 -2.77 -13.35
CA LEU A 119 -3.81 -2.67 -12.13
C LEU A 119 -4.86 -1.55 -12.25
N LEU A 120 -4.48 -0.38 -12.79
CA LEU A 120 -5.39 0.74 -13.03
C LEU A 120 -6.40 0.41 -14.14
N ALA A 121 -5.95 -0.20 -15.25
CA ALA A 121 -6.82 -0.64 -16.33
C ALA A 121 -7.84 -1.67 -15.83
N ALA A 122 -7.43 -2.61 -14.98
CA ALA A 122 -8.33 -3.58 -14.36
C ALA A 122 -9.33 -2.93 -13.39
N HIS A 123 -8.94 -1.88 -12.67
CA HIS A 123 -9.86 -1.09 -11.86
C HIS A 123 -11.00 -0.51 -12.71
N HIS A 124 -10.65 0.13 -13.83
CA HIS A 124 -11.65 0.68 -14.76
C HIS A 124 -12.50 -0.41 -15.42
N ALA A 125 -11.88 -1.49 -15.89
CA ALA A 125 -12.58 -2.61 -16.54
C ALA A 125 -13.57 -3.32 -15.60
N ALA A 126 -13.32 -3.29 -14.29
CA ALA A 126 -14.24 -3.80 -13.27
C ALA A 126 -15.41 -2.84 -12.96
N GLY A 127 -15.52 -1.70 -13.67
CA GLY A 127 -16.55 -0.68 -13.46
C GLY A 127 -16.29 0.15 -12.21
N ASP A 128 -15.05 0.61 -12.03
CA ASP A 128 -14.60 1.53 -10.99
C ASP A 128 -15.09 1.15 -9.58
N PRO A 129 -14.69 -0.04 -9.07
CA PRO A 129 -15.05 -0.45 -7.72
C PRO A 129 -14.50 0.55 -6.69
N LEU A 130 -14.98 0.48 -5.45
CA LEU A 130 -14.47 1.38 -4.40
C LEU A 130 -12.96 1.21 -4.20
N VAL A 131 -12.48 -0.04 -4.29
CA VAL A 131 -11.08 -0.40 -4.19
C VAL A 131 -10.77 -1.57 -5.11
N THR A 132 -9.61 -1.52 -5.80
CA THR A 132 -8.97 -2.68 -6.40
C THR A 132 -7.66 -2.97 -5.67
N VAL A 133 -7.54 -4.15 -5.08
CA VAL A 133 -6.34 -4.57 -4.34
C VAL A 133 -5.50 -5.54 -5.15
N ALA A 134 -4.20 -5.25 -5.31
CA ALA A 134 -3.28 -6.21 -5.89
C ALA A 134 -3.06 -7.38 -4.91
N VAL A 135 -3.18 -8.60 -5.43
CA VAL A 135 -3.04 -9.85 -4.67
C VAL A 135 -2.20 -10.84 -5.46
N LEU A 136 -1.52 -11.73 -4.76
CA LEU A 136 -0.63 -12.70 -5.38
C LEU A 136 -0.70 -14.05 -4.68
N ASP A 137 -0.63 -15.14 -5.44
CA ASP A 137 -0.56 -16.48 -4.90
C ASP A 137 0.85 -16.76 -4.35
N ARG A 138 0.97 -16.76 -3.02
CA ARG A 138 2.23 -17.05 -2.31
C ARG A 138 2.00 -17.65 -0.93
N PRO A 139 2.99 -18.35 -0.36
CA PRO A 139 2.97 -18.74 1.04
C PRO A 139 2.84 -17.52 1.96
N SER A 140 1.78 -17.47 2.76
CA SER A 140 1.54 -16.45 3.78
C SER A 140 0.50 -16.96 4.77
N ALA A 141 0.70 -16.66 6.06
CA ALA A 141 -0.30 -16.92 7.10
C ALA A 141 -1.48 -15.94 7.04
N ARG A 142 -1.31 -14.79 6.35
CA ARG A 142 -2.32 -13.73 6.23
C ARG A 142 -2.85 -13.68 4.81
N LYS A 143 -4.15 -13.86 4.64
CA LYS A 143 -4.83 -13.85 3.34
C LYS A 143 -6.15 -13.09 3.44
N LEU A 144 -6.51 -12.39 2.38
CA LEU A 144 -7.85 -11.85 2.18
C LEU A 144 -8.71 -12.91 1.49
N LEU A 145 -9.99 -12.99 1.85
CA LEU A 145 -10.94 -13.93 1.27
C LEU A 145 -11.79 -13.18 0.25
N PHE A 146 -11.88 -13.72 -0.96
CA PHE A 146 -12.65 -13.16 -2.06
C PHE A 146 -13.60 -14.20 -2.66
N ASP A 147 -14.71 -13.71 -3.20
CA ASP A 147 -15.62 -14.46 -4.07
C ASP A 147 -15.98 -13.61 -5.29
N GLU A 148 -17.05 -13.98 -6.02
CA GLU A 148 -17.53 -13.28 -7.22
C GLU A 148 -17.86 -11.79 -6.99
N ASP A 149 -18.28 -11.42 -5.77
CA ASP A 149 -18.69 -10.06 -5.43
C ASP A 149 -17.54 -9.25 -4.79
N GLY A 150 -16.34 -9.84 -4.65
CA GLY A 150 -15.15 -9.19 -4.11
C GLY A 150 -14.77 -9.66 -2.70
N LEU A 151 -14.23 -8.77 -1.88
CA LEU A 151 -13.78 -9.08 -0.52
C LEU A 151 -14.95 -9.56 0.34
N LEU A 152 -14.78 -10.67 1.07
CA LEU A 152 -15.76 -11.20 2.02
C LEU A 152 -15.19 -11.46 3.41
N GLY A 153 -13.87 -11.35 3.58
CA GLY A 153 -13.24 -11.66 4.86
C GLY A 153 -11.71 -11.67 4.81
N ARG A 154 -11.11 -12.14 5.90
CA ARG A 154 -9.67 -12.39 6.00
C ARG A 154 -9.37 -13.55 6.94
N VAL A 155 -8.21 -14.16 6.74
CA VAL A 155 -7.62 -15.12 7.67
C VAL A 155 -6.25 -14.64 8.13
N ASP A 156 -5.92 -14.92 9.39
CA ASP A 156 -4.57 -14.82 9.95
C ASP A 156 -4.30 -16.09 10.75
N GLU A 157 -3.73 -17.09 10.08
CA GLU A 157 -3.42 -18.42 10.63
C GLU A 157 -2.49 -18.33 11.85
N SER A 158 -1.62 -17.31 11.89
CA SER A 158 -0.68 -17.09 13.00
C SER A 158 -1.37 -16.65 14.30
N LYS A 159 -2.60 -16.11 14.18
CA LYS A 159 -3.42 -15.64 15.29
C LYS A 159 -4.72 -16.44 15.45
N GLY A 160 -4.94 -17.48 14.65
CA GLY A 160 -6.19 -18.24 14.63
C GLY A 160 -7.41 -17.41 14.23
N VAL A 161 -7.22 -16.36 13.40
CA VAL A 161 -8.32 -15.50 12.95
C VAL A 161 -8.88 -16.05 11.63
N ASP A 162 -10.19 -16.27 11.59
CA ASP A 162 -10.99 -16.41 10.37
C ASP A 162 -12.21 -15.50 10.51
N LEU A 163 -12.16 -14.35 9.84
CA LEU A 163 -13.19 -13.32 9.91
C LEU A 163 -13.89 -13.22 8.56
N ARG A 164 -15.20 -13.43 8.55
CA ARG A 164 -16.07 -13.20 7.39
C ARG A 164 -17.05 -12.08 7.71
N VAL A 165 -17.14 -11.12 6.80
CA VAL A 165 -17.97 -9.91 6.97
C VAL A 165 -19.27 -9.97 6.19
N ARG A 166 -19.38 -10.92 5.26
CA ARG A 166 -20.60 -11.26 4.54
C ARG A 166 -20.59 -12.73 4.13
N PRO A 167 -21.75 -13.33 3.82
CA PRO A 167 -21.82 -14.68 3.25
C PRO A 167 -21.06 -14.77 1.93
N ALA A 168 -20.51 -15.96 1.65
CA ALA A 168 -19.85 -16.23 0.38
C ALA A 168 -20.88 -16.52 -0.72
N ARG A 169 -20.62 -16.01 -1.91
CA ARG A 169 -21.34 -16.33 -3.13
C ARG A 169 -20.42 -17.08 -4.08
N GLY A 170 -20.66 -18.38 -4.22
CA GLY A 170 -19.82 -19.25 -5.06
C GLY A 170 -18.51 -19.64 -4.40
N ALA A 171 -17.46 -19.79 -5.22
CA ALA A 171 -16.16 -20.26 -4.77
C ALA A 171 -15.38 -19.16 -4.03
N VAL A 172 -14.77 -19.53 -2.90
CA VAL A 172 -13.94 -18.61 -2.10
C VAL A 172 -12.47 -18.84 -2.43
N THR A 173 -11.75 -17.75 -2.73
CA THR A 173 -10.30 -17.75 -2.93
C THR A 173 -9.63 -16.99 -1.79
N ALA A 174 -8.56 -17.54 -1.22
CA ALA A 174 -7.77 -16.91 -0.18
C ALA A 174 -6.44 -16.42 -0.76
N LEU A 175 -6.26 -15.10 -0.87
CA LEU A 175 -5.09 -14.50 -1.52
C LEU A 175 -4.38 -13.49 -0.60
N PRO A 176 -3.05 -13.62 -0.42
CA PRO A 176 -2.23 -12.60 0.22
C PRO A 176 -2.32 -11.23 -0.46
N PHE A 177 -2.40 -10.18 0.35
CA PHE A 177 -2.34 -8.79 -0.11
C PHE A 177 -0.92 -8.40 -0.52
N ALA A 178 -0.78 -7.70 -1.65
CA ALA A 178 0.50 -7.28 -2.22
C ALA A 178 0.99 -5.91 -1.71
N GLY A 179 0.19 -5.17 -0.93
CA GLY A 179 0.59 -3.84 -0.46
C GLY A 179 0.48 -2.73 -1.51
N VAL A 180 -0.22 -2.97 -2.62
CA VAL A 180 -0.48 -2.01 -3.69
C VAL A 180 -1.95 -2.07 -4.09
N HIS A 181 -2.56 -0.92 -4.33
CA HIS A 181 -3.98 -0.81 -4.55
C HIS A 181 -4.37 0.51 -5.22
N VAL A 182 -5.50 0.48 -5.92
CA VAL A 182 -6.14 1.63 -6.55
C VAL A 182 -7.45 1.89 -5.82
N LEU A 183 -7.68 3.13 -5.40
CA LEU A 183 -8.86 3.52 -4.64
C LEU A 183 -9.64 4.59 -5.40
N SER A 184 -10.96 4.48 -5.37
CA SER A 184 -11.85 5.58 -5.77
C SER A 184 -11.78 6.71 -4.74
N PRO A 185 -11.84 8.00 -5.15
CA PRO A 185 -11.88 9.14 -4.22
C PRO A 185 -12.99 9.06 -3.18
N ARG A 186 -14.12 8.43 -3.53
CA ARG A 186 -15.26 8.23 -2.63
C ARG A 186 -14.86 7.47 -1.36
N PHE A 187 -13.84 6.61 -1.44
CA PHE A 187 -13.35 5.87 -0.28
C PHE A 187 -12.96 6.80 0.88
N LEU A 188 -12.38 7.96 0.58
CA LEU A 188 -11.94 8.94 1.59
C LEU A 188 -13.09 9.51 2.43
N ASP A 189 -14.28 9.62 1.84
CA ASP A 189 -15.49 10.14 2.51
C ASP A 189 -16.21 9.06 3.33
N LEU A 190 -15.92 7.79 3.06
CA LEU A 190 -16.49 6.65 3.75
C LEU A 190 -15.65 6.19 4.96
N LEU A 191 -14.50 6.81 5.20
CA LEU A 191 -13.68 6.58 6.38
C LEU A 191 -14.35 7.18 7.62
N THR A 192 -14.61 6.33 8.61
CA THR A 192 -15.26 6.68 9.88
C THR A 192 -14.43 6.27 11.10
N GLU A 193 -13.39 5.47 10.87
CA GLU A 193 -12.41 5.03 11.85
C GLU A 193 -11.64 6.23 12.42
N THR A 194 -11.02 6.04 13.59
CA THR A 194 -10.30 7.10 14.30
C THR A 194 -9.02 6.56 14.89
N GLY A 195 -7.98 7.40 14.98
CA GLY A 195 -6.69 7.02 15.56
C GLY A 195 -5.85 6.15 14.63
N ALA A 196 -5.05 5.26 15.22
CA ALA A 196 -4.23 4.32 14.47
C ALA A 196 -5.02 3.05 14.14
N PHE A 197 -5.16 2.74 12.85
CA PHE A 197 -5.90 1.56 12.38
C PHE A 197 -5.39 1.08 11.03
N SER A 198 -5.60 -0.22 10.77
CA SER A 198 -5.20 -0.84 9.52
C SER A 198 -6.16 -0.48 8.40
N ILE A 199 -5.66 -0.25 7.19
CA ILE A 199 -6.49 -0.03 6.01
C ILE A 199 -7.46 -1.20 5.73
N LEU A 200 -7.17 -2.39 6.24
CA LEU A 200 -8.07 -3.54 6.10
C LEU A 200 -9.35 -3.41 6.92
N GLU A 201 -9.37 -2.59 7.98
CA GLU A 201 -10.56 -2.36 8.81
C GLU A 201 -11.70 -1.71 8.02
N PRO A 202 -11.51 -0.52 7.39
CA PRO A 202 -12.54 0.05 6.52
C PRO A 202 -12.85 -0.84 5.32
N TYR A 203 -11.87 -1.60 4.78
CA TYR A 203 -12.16 -2.52 3.68
C TYR A 203 -13.17 -3.58 4.08
N LEU A 204 -12.92 -4.25 5.20
CA LEU A 204 -13.81 -5.27 5.73
C LEU A 204 -15.18 -4.68 6.10
N ARG A 205 -15.22 -3.51 6.74
CA ARG A 205 -16.48 -2.83 7.08
C ARG A 205 -17.28 -2.45 5.85
N LEU A 206 -16.64 -1.87 4.84
CA LEU A 206 -17.33 -1.40 3.63
C LEU A 206 -17.76 -2.57 2.73
N ALA A 207 -16.96 -3.64 2.66
CA ALA A 207 -17.39 -4.89 2.04
C ALA A 207 -18.64 -5.47 2.71
N ALA A 208 -18.73 -5.43 4.05
CA ALA A 208 -19.94 -5.83 4.79
C ALA A 208 -21.16 -4.98 4.41
N ALA A 209 -20.94 -3.69 4.10
CA ALA A 209 -21.96 -2.74 3.68
C ALA A 209 -22.32 -2.81 2.18
N GLY A 210 -21.73 -3.75 1.43
CA GLY A 210 -22.01 -3.97 0.01
C GLY A 210 -21.14 -3.17 -0.96
N GLU A 211 -20.10 -2.48 -0.47
CA GLU A 211 -19.13 -1.82 -1.34
C GLU A 211 -18.21 -2.83 -2.03
N ARG A 212 -17.88 -2.55 -3.28
CA ARG A 212 -17.06 -3.46 -4.10
C ARG A 212 -15.58 -3.23 -3.83
N ILE A 213 -14.93 -4.27 -3.31
CA ILE A 213 -13.48 -4.32 -3.08
C ILE A 213 -12.95 -5.52 -3.85
N MET A 214 -12.35 -5.27 -4.99
CA MET A 214 -12.04 -6.32 -5.97
C MET A 214 -10.57 -6.72 -5.90
N PRO A 215 -10.24 -8.03 -5.98
CA PRO A 215 -8.87 -8.46 -6.15
C PRO A 215 -8.43 -8.27 -7.61
N TYR A 216 -7.15 -7.94 -7.79
CA TYR A 216 -6.46 -8.08 -9.07
C TYR A 216 -5.23 -8.96 -8.88
N ARG A 217 -5.21 -10.12 -9.54
CA ARG A 217 -4.12 -11.10 -9.43
C ARG A 217 -2.92 -10.62 -10.24
N VAL A 218 -1.77 -10.51 -9.58
CA VAL A 218 -0.49 -10.13 -10.19
C VAL A 218 0.51 -11.29 -10.16
N ASP A 219 0.02 -12.51 -10.40
CA ASP A 219 0.86 -13.71 -10.35
C ASP A 219 1.97 -13.65 -11.40
N GLY A 220 3.16 -14.14 -11.05
CA GLY A 220 4.34 -14.12 -11.92
C GLY A 220 5.17 -12.84 -11.88
N CYS A 221 4.68 -11.77 -11.24
CA CYS A 221 5.50 -10.59 -10.96
C CYS A 221 6.58 -10.91 -9.90
N ALA A 222 7.72 -10.21 -9.96
CA ALA A 222 8.62 -10.11 -8.83
C ALA A 222 7.95 -9.29 -7.73
N TRP A 223 7.97 -9.83 -6.51
CA TRP A 223 7.41 -9.16 -5.34
C TRP A 223 8.15 -9.59 -4.08
N LEU A 224 8.64 -8.64 -3.31
CA LEU A 224 9.33 -8.85 -2.04
C LEU A 224 8.97 -7.72 -1.07
N ASP A 225 8.59 -8.06 0.16
CA ASP A 225 8.57 -7.09 1.26
C ASP A 225 9.96 -7.04 1.92
N ILE A 226 10.52 -5.85 2.11
CA ILE A 226 11.85 -5.70 2.74
C ILE A 226 11.77 -5.73 4.27
N GLY A 227 10.74 -6.33 4.85
CA GLY A 227 10.40 -6.19 6.27
C GLY A 227 11.27 -6.97 7.25
N ARG A 228 12.20 -7.79 6.76
CA ARG A 228 13.17 -8.58 7.54
C ARG A 228 14.52 -8.62 6.82
N PRO A 229 15.64 -8.82 7.52
CA PRO A 229 16.98 -8.82 6.92
C PRO A 229 17.12 -9.79 5.75
N GLU A 230 16.58 -11.02 5.87
CA GLU A 230 16.69 -12.04 4.83
C GLU A 230 15.93 -11.63 3.57
N GLN A 231 14.79 -10.95 3.74
CA GLN A 231 13.97 -10.49 2.62
C GLN A 231 14.58 -9.25 1.95
N LEU A 232 15.24 -8.38 2.74
CA LEU A 232 16.00 -7.25 2.21
C LEU A 232 17.17 -7.72 1.34
N GLU A 233 17.92 -8.72 1.79
CA GLU A 233 19.02 -9.29 0.99
C GLU A 233 18.52 -9.97 -0.29
N ALA A 234 17.40 -10.71 -0.21
CA ALA A 234 16.75 -11.25 -1.40
C ALA A 234 16.31 -10.12 -2.37
N ALA A 235 15.79 -9.01 -1.85
CA ALA A 235 15.40 -7.87 -2.67
C ALA A 235 16.59 -7.22 -3.36
N ARG A 236 17.72 -7.05 -2.66
CA ARG A 236 18.98 -6.50 -3.22
C ARG A 236 19.53 -7.34 -4.36
N GLN A 237 19.35 -8.66 -4.32
CA GLN A 237 19.76 -9.56 -5.40
C GLN A 237 18.77 -9.53 -6.58
N ARG A 238 17.47 -9.39 -6.30
CA ARG A 238 16.41 -9.49 -7.32
C ARG A 238 16.16 -8.19 -8.09
N PHE A 239 16.37 -7.05 -7.43
CA PHE A 239 16.10 -5.72 -7.95
C PHE A 239 17.39 -4.90 -7.99
N PRO A 240 18.18 -4.98 -9.08
CA PRO A 240 19.34 -4.13 -9.27
C PRO A 240 18.93 -2.66 -9.44
N ALA A 241 19.92 -1.75 -9.47
CA ALA A 241 19.73 -0.31 -9.68
C ALA A 241 18.73 -0.02 -10.81
#